data_AF-A0A9D4SWT7-F1
#
_entry.id   AF-A0A9D4SWT7-F1
#
_cell.length_a   1.000
_cell.length_b   1.000
_cell.length_c   1.000
_cell.angle_alpha   90.00
_cell.angle_beta   90.00
_cell.angle_gamma   90.00
#
_symmetry.space_group_name_H-M   'P 1'
#
loop_
_entity.id
_entity.type
_entity.pdbx_description
1 polymer ?
#
loop_
_entity_poly.entity_id
_entity_poly.type
_entity_poly.pdbx_seq_one_letter_code
_entity_poly.pdbx_strand_id
1 'polypeptide(L)'
;MNTVELYVDGKCFRCQLTNEQLENLQAGDTTAEAQSKDTTLWSEGETRKLLEKFTNCMPEVGPMKKFKDKKTMWTAIAAELRHETGIERTPLQCENRLKTVKKRYSNARKHNRQSGVSPVEVPYAEEMSKLAAVDYGVFPEVMRGVGRVERNPPHMSQVSASAGQANVQASGVDHGSGAAQETDVAASPSASKRPRTSQSLANVLWMIHKDREEARERRHQEKMALIGQLFSEKN
;
A
#
# COMPACT_ATOMS: atom_id res chain seq x y z
N MET A 1 -23.40 42.07 29.76
CA MET A 1 -23.50 40.64 29.38
C MET A 1 -23.37 40.60 27.88
N ASN A 2 -22.35 39.93 27.37
CA ASN A 2 -22.13 39.84 25.93
C ASN A 2 -22.75 38.54 25.42
N THR A 3 -23.52 38.65 24.35
CA THR A 3 -24.15 37.50 23.71
C THR A 3 -23.21 36.97 22.65
N VAL A 4 -22.73 35.74 22.81
CA VAL A 4 -21.87 35.07 21.84
C VAL A 4 -22.70 33.98 21.15
N GLU A 5 -22.65 33.96 19.82
CA GLU A 5 -23.31 32.94 19.02
C GLU A 5 -22.28 31.89 18.62
N LEU A 6 -22.43 30.67 19.12
CA LEU A 6 -21.59 29.54 18.77
C LEU A 6 -22.38 28.60 17.85
N TYR A 7 -21.77 28.23 16.73
CA TYR A 7 -22.34 27.29 15.77
C TYR A 7 -21.61 25.95 15.88
N VAL A 8 -22.33 24.91 16.28
CA VAL A 8 -21.85 23.52 16.31
C VAL A 8 -22.86 22.66 15.56
N ASP A 9 -22.40 21.88 14.57
CA ASP A 9 -23.24 21.02 13.71
C ASP A 9 -24.46 21.74 13.09
N GLY A 10 -24.27 22.99 12.67
CA GLY A 10 -25.31 23.81 12.05
C GLY A 10 -26.40 24.29 13.01
N LYS A 11 -26.25 24.07 14.32
CA LYS A 11 -27.15 24.58 15.36
C LYS A 11 -26.53 25.79 16.05
N CYS A 12 -27.28 26.89 16.10
CA CYS A 12 -26.89 28.11 16.80
C CYS A 12 -27.22 27.97 18.29
N PHE A 13 -26.18 28.01 19.13
CA PHE A 13 -26.31 28.09 20.57
C PHE A 13 -25.93 29.49 21.02
N ARG A 14 -26.92 30.20 21.56
CA ARG A 14 -26.75 31.55 22.10
C ARG A 14 -26.47 31.41 23.60
N CYS A 15 -25.23 31.65 24.01
CA CYS A 15 -24.87 31.70 25.43
C CYS A 15 -24.62 33.16 25.85
N GLN A 16 -25.05 33.50 27.07
CA GLN A 16 -24.76 34.79 27.67
C GLN A 16 -23.54 34.61 28.56
N LEU A 17 -22.42 35.24 28.20
CA LEU A 17 -21.19 35.19 28.98
C LEU A 17 -20.96 36.54 29.67
N THR A 18 -20.38 36.48 30.87
CA THR A 18 -19.92 37.67 31.59
C THR A 18 -18.56 38.12 31.04
N ASN A 19 -18.22 39.40 31.17
CA ASN A 19 -16.95 39.94 30.64
C ASN A 19 -15.72 39.24 31.26
N GLU A 20 -15.83 38.82 32.52
CA GLU A 20 -14.79 38.07 33.25
C GLU A 20 -14.56 36.65 32.68
N GLN A 21 -15.57 36.03 32.06
CA GLN A 21 -15.43 34.75 31.37
C GLN A 21 -14.80 34.91 29.97
N LEU A 22 -14.95 36.09 29.34
CA LEU A 22 -14.38 36.39 28.04
C LEU A 22 -12.86 36.66 28.14
N GLU A 23 -12.41 37.33 29.20
CA GLU A 23 -10.99 37.62 29.43
C GLU A 23 -10.18 36.37 29.80
N ASN A 24 -10.77 35.41 30.53
CA ASN A 24 -10.12 34.13 30.85
C ASN A 24 -9.92 33.19 29.65
N LEU A 25 -10.65 33.39 28.55
CA LEU A 25 -10.45 32.68 27.28
C LEU A 25 -9.28 33.25 26.47
N GLN A 26 -8.82 34.47 26.78
CA GLN A 26 -7.75 35.17 26.05
C GLN A 26 -6.41 35.16 26.81
N ALA A 27 -6.37 34.74 28.07
CA ALA A 27 -5.20 34.80 28.94
C ALA A 27 -4.35 33.52 29.00
N GLY A 28 -4.44 32.64 27.99
CA GLY A 28 -3.88 31.29 28.04
C GLY A 28 -3.03 30.86 26.86
N ASP A 29 -2.28 31.75 26.19
CA ASP A 29 -1.09 31.33 25.44
C ASP A 29 -0.21 32.53 25.04
N THR A 30 0.77 32.88 25.87
CA THR A 30 2.00 33.54 25.43
C THR A 30 3.10 33.12 26.38
N THR A 31 3.96 32.18 25.94
CA THR A 31 5.44 32.29 25.94
C THR A 31 6.04 30.92 25.58
N ALA A 32 6.29 30.69 24.28
CA ALA A 32 7.42 29.90 23.79
C ALA A 32 7.54 30.11 22.27
N GLU A 33 8.45 31.00 21.86
CA GLU A 33 8.94 31.05 20.49
C GLU A 33 9.65 29.73 20.16
N ALA A 34 9.01 28.88 19.35
CA ALA A 34 9.67 27.77 18.70
C ALA A 34 9.05 27.57 17.32
N GLN A 35 9.90 27.63 16.30
CA GLN A 35 9.62 27.40 14.89
C GLN A 35 8.48 26.39 14.67
N SER A 36 7.38 26.82 14.04
CA SER A 36 6.28 25.93 13.67
C SER A 36 6.74 24.98 12.56
N LYS A 37 7.45 23.92 12.96
CA LYS A 37 7.58 22.73 12.12
C LYS A 37 6.17 22.20 11.95
N ASP A 38 5.65 22.31 10.73
CA ASP A 38 4.36 21.74 10.33
C ASP A 38 4.34 20.26 10.72
N THR A 39 3.76 19.97 11.88
CA THR A 39 3.74 18.65 12.51
C THR A 39 2.78 17.71 11.78
N THR A 40 2.05 18.21 10.79
CA THR A 40 1.08 17.45 10.02
C THR A 40 1.75 16.67 8.89
N LEU A 41 2.80 17.25 8.29
CA LEU A 41 3.49 16.68 7.14
C LEU A 41 4.56 15.68 7.59
N TRP A 42 4.55 14.48 7.00
CA TRP A 42 5.59 13.49 7.19
C TRP A 42 6.69 13.69 6.16
N SER A 43 7.91 13.95 6.61
CA SER A 43 9.05 14.02 5.71
C SER A 43 9.43 12.63 5.20
N GLU A 44 10.13 12.59 4.07
CA GLU A 44 10.65 11.34 3.51
C GLU A 44 11.66 10.68 4.45
N GLY A 45 12.58 11.47 5.01
CA GLY A 45 13.58 11.00 5.97
C GLY A 45 12.96 10.46 7.26
N GLU A 46 11.96 11.15 7.81
CA GLU A 46 11.20 10.68 8.98
C GLU A 46 10.49 9.35 8.69
N THR A 47 9.87 9.24 7.52
CA THR A 47 9.19 8.00 7.10
C THR A 47 10.20 6.87 6.95
N ARG A 48 11.35 7.10 6.31
CA ARG A 48 12.42 6.11 6.16
C ARG A 48 12.91 5.60 7.52
N LYS A 49 13.15 6.51 8.48
CA LYS A 49 13.55 6.16 9.84
C LYS A 49 12.51 5.34 10.59
N LEU A 50 11.23 5.70 10.46
CA LEU A 50 10.14 4.91 11.01
C LEU A 50 10.16 3.45 10.49
N LEU A 51 10.38 3.25 9.19
CA LEU A 51 10.43 1.91 8.59
C LEU A 51 11.64 1.10 9.07
N GLU A 52 12.81 1.73 9.14
CA GLU A 52 14.06 1.15 9.63
C GLU A 52 13.89 0.62 11.07
N LYS A 53 13.44 1.49 11.99
CA LYS A 53 13.24 1.13 13.40
C LYS A 53 12.20 0.04 13.58
N PHE A 54 11.08 0.11 12.85
CA PHE A 54 10.07 -0.94 12.93
C PHE A 54 10.64 -2.30 12.51
N THR A 55 11.45 -2.35 11.46
CA THR A 55 12.07 -3.61 10.98
C THR A 55 12.98 -4.23 12.05
N ASN A 56 13.70 -3.40 12.80
CA ASN A 56 14.61 -3.84 13.86
C ASN A 56 13.88 -4.22 15.15
N CYS A 57 12.82 -3.50 15.52
CA CYS A 57 12.09 -3.75 16.76
C CYS A 57 11.07 -4.89 16.62
N MET A 58 10.57 -5.20 15.42
CA MET A 58 9.54 -6.22 15.20
C MET A 58 9.98 -7.63 15.69
N PRO A 59 11.19 -8.13 15.38
CA PRO A 59 11.68 -9.43 15.89
C PRO A 59 11.86 -9.48 17.42
N GLU A 60 11.90 -8.32 18.07
CA GLU A 60 12.04 -8.17 19.52
C GLU A 60 10.69 -8.02 20.23
N VAL A 61 9.57 -8.16 19.51
CA VAL A 61 8.23 -8.22 20.10
C VAL A 61 7.84 -9.66 20.41
N GLY A 62 7.54 -9.93 21.68
CA GLY A 62 7.02 -11.20 22.13
C GLY A 62 7.07 -11.37 23.65
N PRO A 63 6.37 -12.36 24.21
CA PRO A 63 6.27 -12.55 25.66
C PRO A 63 7.61 -12.69 26.39
N MET A 64 8.66 -13.17 25.70
CA MET A 64 10.01 -13.36 26.26
C MET A 64 11.08 -12.50 25.55
N LYS A 65 10.68 -11.45 24.85
CA LYS A 65 11.59 -10.55 24.13
C LYS A 65 11.65 -9.18 24.81
N LYS A 66 12.32 -8.20 24.19
CA LYS A 66 12.47 -6.84 24.76
C LYS A 66 11.13 -6.13 24.93
N PHE A 67 10.22 -6.29 23.96
CA PHE A 67 8.89 -5.69 24.01
C PHE A 67 7.86 -6.77 24.28
N LYS A 68 7.10 -6.62 25.37
CA LYS A 68 5.99 -7.52 25.71
C LYS A 68 4.92 -7.53 24.61
N ASP A 69 4.53 -6.33 24.18
CA ASP A 69 3.44 -6.10 23.24
C ASP A 69 3.83 -5.06 22.18
N LYS A 70 3.18 -5.14 21.02
CA LYS A 70 3.37 -4.18 19.92
C LYS A 70 3.12 -2.72 20.33
N LYS A 71 2.25 -2.48 21.31
CA LYS A 71 1.99 -1.16 21.88
C LYS A 71 3.25 -0.55 22.52
N THR A 72 3.98 -1.34 23.30
CA THR A 72 5.22 -0.89 23.96
C THR A 72 6.33 -0.61 22.95
N MET A 73 6.41 -1.42 21.89
CA MET A 73 7.31 -1.19 20.75
C MET A 73 7.00 0.14 20.06
N TRP A 74 5.72 0.46 19.79
CA TRP A 74 5.36 1.73 19.16
C TRP A 74 5.69 2.94 20.03
N THR A 75 5.55 2.84 21.35
CA THR A 75 5.98 3.90 22.28
C THR A 75 7.49 4.12 22.20
N ALA A 76 8.28 3.04 22.16
CA ALA A 76 9.73 3.13 22.00
C ALA A 76 10.12 3.78 20.66
N ILE A 77 9.52 3.32 19.56
CA ILE A 77 9.77 3.89 18.22
C ILE A 77 9.44 5.39 18.17
N ALA A 78 8.32 5.81 18.79
CA ALA A 78 7.96 7.22 18.85
C ALA A 78 8.99 8.07 19.61
N ALA A 79 9.52 7.55 20.72
CA ALA A 79 10.57 8.23 21.49
C ALA A 79 11.89 8.33 20.70
N GLU A 80 12.30 7.26 20.03
CA GLU A 80 13.50 7.26 19.18
C GLU A 80 13.35 8.20 17.98
N LEU A 81 12.19 8.21 17.33
CA LEU A 81 11.91 9.09 16.20
C LEU A 81 11.96 10.57 16.63
N ARG A 82 11.44 10.88 17.83
CA ARG A 82 11.56 12.22 18.42
C ARG A 82 13.01 12.61 18.65
N HIS A 83 13.83 11.69 19.16
CA HIS A 83 15.25 11.95 19.41
C HIS A 83 16.03 12.20 18.10
N GLU A 84 15.78 11.43 17.05
CA GLU A 84 16.53 11.52 15.79
C GLU A 84 16.07 12.68 14.88
N THR A 85 14.77 12.92 14.79
CA THR A 85 14.20 13.92 13.85
C THR A 85 13.87 15.25 14.53
N GLY A 86 13.82 15.28 15.87
CA GLY A 86 13.39 16.44 16.64
C GLY A 86 11.92 16.82 16.41
N ILE A 87 11.10 15.89 15.90
CA ILE A 87 9.66 16.07 15.67
C ILE A 87 8.90 15.11 16.57
N GLU A 88 7.88 15.62 17.27
CA GLU A 88 7.05 14.81 18.15
C GLU A 88 5.97 14.07 17.36
N ARG A 89 5.97 12.74 17.45
CA ARG A 89 4.92 11.89 16.90
C ARG A 89 4.38 10.98 17.99
N THR A 90 3.06 10.87 18.07
CA THR A 90 2.43 9.91 18.95
C THR A 90 2.60 8.48 18.41
N PRO A 91 2.61 7.45 19.27
CA PRO A 91 2.72 6.06 18.83
C PRO A 91 1.66 5.66 17.80
N LEU A 92 0.44 6.20 17.94
CA LEU A 92 -0.67 5.97 17.02
C LEU A 92 -0.42 6.61 15.64
N GLN A 93 0.18 7.80 15.60
CA GLN A 93 0.56 8.46 14.34
C GLN A 93 1.62 7.65 13.60
N CYS A 94 2.63 7.14 14.29
CA CYS A 94 3.65 6.24 13.73
C CYS A 94 3.01 4.97 13.15
N GLU A 95 2.10 4.33 13.88
CA GLU A 95 1.40 3.14 13.41
C GLU A 95 0.54 3.44 12.15
N ASN A 96 -0.23 4.51 12.17
CA ASN A 96 -1.08 4.92 11.04
C ASN A 96 -0.25 5.29 9.80
N ARG A 97 0.91 5.92 10.00
CA ARG A 97 1.84 6.20 8.92
C ARG A 97 2.36 4.91 8.30
N LEU A 98 2.83 3.95 9.09
CA LEU A 98 3.28 2.66 8.57
C LEU A 98 2.18 1.96 7.76
N LYS A 99 0.94 1.91 8.28
CA LYS A 99 -0.22 1.34 7.56
C LYS A 99 -0.45 2.02 6.22
N THR A 100 -0.40 3.35 6.20
CA THR A 100 -0.59 4.16 4.99
C THR A 100 0.50 3.86 3.96
N VAL A 101 1.76 3.80 4.39
CA VAL A 101 2.89 3.50 3.50
C VAL A 101 2.77 2.09 2.93
N LYS A 102 2.49 1.07 3.77
CA LYS A 102 2.26 -0.32 3.31
C LYS A 102 1.13 -0.40 2.27
N LYS A 103 0.02 0.32 2.49
CA LYS A 103 -1.11 0.36 1.55
C LYS A 103 -0.72 1.03 0.23
N ARG A 104 -0.04 2.18 0.27
CA ARG A 104 0.43 2.89 -0.93
C ARG A 104 1.41 2.04 -1.74
N TYR A 105 2.35 1.37 -1.06
CA TYR A 105 3.29 0.44 -1.68
C TYR A 105 2.56 -0.71 -2.41
N SER A 106 1.60 -1.36 -1.74
CA SER A 106 0.79 -2.43 -2.36
C SER A 106 0.01 -1.92 -3.57
N ASN A 107 -0.59 -0.74 -3.48
CA ASN A 107 -1.35 -0.14 -4.58
C ASN A 107 -0.45 0.22 -5.77
N ALA A 108 0.71 0.84 -5.53
CA ALA A 108 1.66 1.16 -6.59
C ALA A 108 2.17 -0.11 -7.30
N ARG A 109 2.47 -1.18 -6.56
CA ARG A 109 2.81 -2.48 -7.16
C ARG A 109 1.67 -3.08 -7.99
N LYS A 110 0.42 -2.95 -7.56
CA LYS A 110 -0.73 -3.45 -8.33
C LYS A 110 -0.94 -2.63 -9.61
N HIS A 111 -0.82 -1.30 -9.52
CA HIS A 111 -0.88 -0.38 -10.65
C HIS A 111 0.17 -0.73 -11.70
N ASN A 112 1.43 -0.92 -11.28
CA ASN A 112 2.54 -1.27 -12.20
C ASN A 112 2.43 -2.68 -12.81
N ARG A 113 1.50 -3.52 -12.34
CA ARG A 113 1.20 -4.83 -12.94
C ARG A 113 0.10 -4.77 -14.00
N GLN A 114 -0.51 -3.60 -14.22
CA GLN A 114 -1.56 -3.41 -15.22
C GLN A 114 -0.93 -3.01 -16.56
N SER A 115 -1.26 -3.74 -17.63
CA SER A 115 -0.84 -3.40 -18.98
C SER A 115 -1.55 -2.13 -19.48
N GLY A 116 -0.87 -1.32 -20.29
CA GLY A 116 -1.43 -0.11 -20.90
C GLY A 116 -1.53 1.11 -19.96
N VAL A 117 -0.94 1.05 -18.77
CA VAL A 117 -0.89 2.16 -17.81
C VAL A 117 0.56 2.58 -17.60
N SER A 118 0.81 3.89 -17.48
CA SER A 118 2.16 4.40 -17.21
C SER A 118 2.64 3.94 -15.82
N PRO A 119 3.91 3.52 -15.70
CA PRO A 119 4.49 3.15 -14.42
C PRO A 119 4.45 4.31 -13.43
N VAL A 120 4.08 4.00 -12.19
CA VAL A 120 4.14 4.93 -11.06
C VAL A 120 5.33 4.55 -10.19
N GLU A 121 6.08 5.55 -9.74
CA GLU A 121 7.18 5.35 -8.79
C GLU A 121 6.67 4.65 -7.52
N VAL A 122 7.46 3.73 -6.99
CA VAL A 122 7.14 2.99 -5.76
C VAL A 122 8.01 3.52 -4.64
N PRO A 123 7.49 4.43 -3.77
CA PRO A 123 8.29 4.99 -2.69
C PRO A 123 8.65 3.92 -1.66
N TYR A 124 9.86 4.03 -1.10
CA TYR A 124 10.38 3.16 -0.03
C TYR A 124 10.43 1.66 -0.39
N ALA A 125 10.67 1.33 -1.66
CA ALA A 125 10.59 -0.05 -2.14
C ALA A 125 11.57 -1.00 -1.42
N GLU A 126 12.78 -0.54 -1.12
CA GLU A 126 13.80 -1.33 -0.43
C GLU A 126 13.41 -1.62 1.02
N GLU A 127 12.98 -0.60 1.74
CA GLU A 127 12.53 -0.70 3.13
C GLU A 127 11.30 -1.61 3.24
N MET A 128 10.37 -1.51 2.28
CA MET A 128 9.21 -2.40 2.19
C MET A 128 9.58 -3.85 1.91
N SER A 129 10.63 -4.10 1.11
CA SER A 129 11.15 -5.45 0.85
C SER A 129 11.75 -6.06 2.13
N LYS A 130 12.53 -5.29 2.88
CA LYS A 130 13.10 -5.72 4.18
C LYS A 130 12.00 -6.06 5.19
N LEU A 131 10.94 -5.24 5.27
CA LEU A 131 9.78 -5.51 6.11
C LEU A 131 9.07 -6.82 5.75
N ALA A 132 8.92 -7.09 4.46
CA ALA A 132 8.31 -8.34 3.99
C ALA A 132 9.15 -9.55 4.42
N ALA A 133 10.47 -9.49 4.27
CA ALA A 133 11.36 -10.58 4.69
C ALA A 133 11.25 -10.93 6.19
N VAL A 134 11.09 -9.92 7.05
CA VAL A 134 10.89 -10.12 8.50
C VAL A 134 9.52 -10.72 8.82
N ASP A 135 8.45 -10.29 8.13
CA ASP A 135 7.07 -10.74 8.37
C ASP A 135 6.83 -12.19 7.92
N TYR A 136 7.52 -12.65 6.87
CA TYR A 136 7.47 -14.04 6.42
C TYR A 136 8.30 -15.02 7.28
N GLY A 137 8.81 -14.58 8.43
CA GLY A 137 9.68 -15.35 9.32
C GLY A 137 9.01 -16.42 10.21
N VAL A 138 7.79 -16.85 9.92
CA VAL A 138 7.20 -18.01 10.62
C VAL A 138 7.48 -19.28 9.80
N PHE A 139 8.70 -19.79 9.95
CA PHE A 139 8.99 -21.17 9.58
C PHE A 139 8.66 -22.05 10.79
N PRO A 140 7.87 -23.13 10.62
CA PRO A 140 7.66 -24.07 11.71
C PRO A 140 9.02 -24.61 12.15
N GLU A 141 9.31 -24.51 13.46
CA GLU A 141 10.53 -25.07 14.07
C GLU A 141 10.68 -26.56 13.72
N VAL A 142 9.55 -27.24 13.52
CA VAL A 142 9.48 -28.63 13.12
C VAL A 142 8.51 -28.79 11.96
N MET A 143 9.02 -29.16 10.78
CA MET A 143 8.19 -29.71 9.72
C MET A 143 7.97 -31.20 9.97
N ARG A 144 6.71 -31.58 10.15
CA ARG A 144 6.30 -32.99 10.26
C ARG A 144 5.56 -33.41 9.00
N GLY A 145 6.17 -34.29 8.23
CA GLY A 145 5.50 -35.06 7.18
C GLY A 145 5.15 -36.46 7.68
N VAL A 146 4.43 -37.24 6.88
CA VAL A 146 4.17 -38.66 7.17
C VAL A 146 5.51 -39.42 7.11
N GLY A 147 6.05 -39.80 8.27
CA GLY A 147 7.29 -40.58 8.39
C GLY A 147 8.61 -39.79 8.46
N ARG A 148 8.60 -38.45 8.36
CA ARG A 148 9.81 -37.62 8.46
C ARG A 148 9.57 -36.39 9.34
N VAL A 149 10.45 -36.18 10.31
CA VAL A 149 10.48 -35.01 11.17
C VAL A 149 11.76 -34.25 10.87
N GLU A 150 11.64 -33.04 10.36
CA GLU A 150 12.77 -32.14 10.09
C GLU A 150 12.67 -30.95 11.03
N ARG A 151 13.70 -30.76 11.86
CA ARG A 151 13.82 -29.57 12.71
C ARG A 151 14.59 -28.52 11.94
N ASN A 152 13.98 -27.35 11.76
CA ASN A 152 14.68 -26.22 11.15
C ASN A 152 15.64 -25.64 12.20
N PRO A 153 16.90 -25.32 11.83
CA PRO A 153 17.83 -24.72 12.77
C PRO A 153 17.29 -23.37 13.28
N PRO A 154 17.57 -23.00 14.54
CA PRO A 154 17.11 -21.74 15.11
C PRO A 154 17.70 -20.58 14.29
N HIS A 155 16.84 -19.63 13.91
CA HIS A 155 17.22 -18.40 13.22
C HIS A 155 18.09 -17.53 14.14
N MET A 156 19.38 -17.82 14.20
CA MET A 156 20.39 -16.87 14.64
C MET A 156 20.87 -16.11 13.40
N SER A 157 20.75 -14.78 13.48
CA SER A 157 21.21 -13.80 12.50
C SER A 157 22.57 -14.22 11.94
N GLN A 158 22.65 -14.39 10.62
CA GLN A 158 23.87 -14.80 9.94
C GLN A 158 24.96 -13.75 10.17
N VAL A 159 25.95 -14.12 10.99
CA VAL A 159 27.25 -13.46 11.02
C VAL A 159 28.06 -14.03 9.85
N SER A 160 28.65 -13.12 9.09
CA SER A 160 29.40 -13.33 7.86
C SER A 160 30.51 -14.37 8.01
N ALA A 161 30.54 -15.36 7.11
CA ALA A 161 31.72 -16.16 6.85
C ALA A 161 31.97 -16.19 5.33
N SER A 162 32.95 -15.40 4.91
CA SER A 162 33.50 -15.38 3.56
C SER A 162 34.59 -16.44 3.40
N ALA A 163 34.36 -17.39 2.50
CA ALA A 163 35.33 -18.22 1.78
C ALA A 163 34.51 -18.95 0.71
N GLY A 164 34.80 -19.03 -0.59
CA GLY A 164 36.00 -18.81 -1.38
C GLY A 164 36.03 -19.94 -2.43
N GLN A 165 35.93 -19.57 -3.72
CA GLN A 165 36.25 -20.38 -4.94
C GLN A 165 35.25 -21.53 -5.30
N ALA A 166 34.91 -21.87 -6.55
CA ALA A 166 35.28 -21.41 -7.90
C ALA A 166 34.22 -21.84 -8.94
N ASN A 167 34.09 -21.01 -9.99
CA ASN A 167 33.97 -21.30 -11.43
C ASN A 167 33.34 -22.61 -11.97
N VAL A 168 32.32 -22.48 -12.82
CA VAL A 168 32.16 -23.26 -14.07
C VAL A 168 31.38 -22.45 -15.13
N GLN A 169 31.89 -22.56 -16.36
CA GLN A 169 31.53 -21.91 -17.64
C GLN A 169 30.13 -22.28 -18.15
N ALA A 170 29.33 -21.32 -18.65
CA ALA A 170 29.18 -20.85 -20.04
C ALA A 170 28.28 -21.73 -20.96
N SER A 171 27.15 -21.16 -21.38
CA SER A 171 26.45 -21.32 -22.67
C SER A 171 25.26 -20.35 -22.63
N GLY A 172 25.09 -19.32 -23.46
CA GLY A 172 25.60 -19.10 -24.81
C GLY A 172 24.53 -19.47 -25.84
N VAL A 173 23.40 -18.77 -25.86
CA VAL A 173 22.47 -18.75 -27.01
C VAL A 173 21.89 -17.36 -27.17
N ASP A 174 22.58 -16.64 -28.04
CA ASP A 174 22.20 -15.46 -28.80
C ASP A 174 21.02 -15.77 -29.73
N HIS A 175 20.01 -14.89 -29.80
CA HIS A 175 19.11 -14.73 -30.95
C HIS A 175 18.62 -13.27 -31.01
N GLY A 176 19.42 -12.44 -31.67
CA GLY A 176 19.00 -11.74 -32.90
C GLY A 176 17.86 -10.73 -32.86
N SER A 177 18.24 -9.45 -32.95
CA SER A 177 17.41 -8.36 -33.45
C SER A 177 16.98 -8.52 -34.91
N GLY A 178 15.77 -8.06 -35.22
CA GLY A 178 15.27 -7.71 -36.56
C GLY A 178 13.80 -7.34 -36.42
N ALA A 179 13.19 -6.41 -37.14
CA ALA A 179 13.60 -5.40 -38.09
C ALA A 179 12.41 -4.44 -38.15
N ALA A 180 12.67 -3.16 -38.38
CA ALA A 180 11.63 -2.18 -38.63
C ALA A 180 10.83 -2.55 -39.89
N GLN A 181 9.51 -2.39 -39.84
CA GLN A 181 8.71 -2.15 -41.02
C GLN A 181 7.61 -1.14 -40.69
N GLU A 182 7.67 -0.03 -41.40
CA GLU A 182 6.67 1.02 -41.52
C GLU A 182 5.42 0.46 -42.20
N THR A 183 4.25 0.79 -41.66
CA THR A 183 3.04 0.98 -42.47
C THR A 183 2.24 2.14 -41.89
N ASP A 184 2.21 3.23 -42.64
CA ASP A 184 1.20 4.28 -42.56
C ASP A 184 -0.21 3.69 -42.65
N VAL A 185 -1.14 4.13 -41.79
CA VAL A 185 -2.39 4.78 -42.20
C VAL A 185 -3.24 5.24 -41.01
N ALA A 186 -3.79 6.44 -41.19
CA ALA A 186 -5.05 6.97 -40.67
C ALA A 186 -5.10 7.56 -39.26
N ALA A 187 -5.17 8.90 -39.26
CA ALA A 187 -5.50 9.77 -38.16
C ALA A 187 -6.99 9.72 -37.75
N SER A 188 -7.22 9.88 -36.43
CA SER A 188 -8.39 10.47 -35.74
C SER A 188 -9.74 9.72 -35.73
N PRO A 189 -10.65 9.96 -34.75
CA PRO A 189 -10.72 11.10 -33.82
C PRO A 189 -10.89 10.77 -32.32
N SER A 190 -10.74 11.83 -31.53
CA SER A 190 -10.94 11.92 -30.09
C SER A 190 -12.29 11.35 -29.60
N ALA A 191 -12.22 10.47 -28.60
CA ALA A 191 -13.40 10.03 -27.87
C ALA A 191 -13.87 11.15 -26.93
N SER A 192 -14.88 11.87 -27.39
CA SER A 192 -15.67 12.83 -26.63
C SER A 192 -16.15 12.25 -25.29
N LYS A 193 -16.02 13.02 -24.22
CA LYS A 193 -16.47 12.68 -22.86
C LYS A 193 -17.99 12.46 -22.88
N ARG A 194 -18.43 11.21 -22.72
CA ARG A 194 -19.86 10.90 -22.56
C ARG A 194 -20.38 11.45 -21.23
N PRO A 195 -21.58 12.08 -21.19
CA PRO A 195 -22.17 12.54 -19.96
C PRO A 195 -22.52 11.34 -19.06
N ARG A 196 -22.09 11.39 -17.80
CA ARG A 196 -22.42 10.37 -16.80
C ARG A 196 -23.89 10.53 -16.42
N THR A 197 -24.77 9.76 -17.07
CA THR A 197 -26.09 9.47 -16.49
C THR A 197 -25.87 8.67 -15.22
N SER A 198 -26.35 9.18 -14.09
CA SER A 198 -26.31 8.50 -12.78
C SER A 198 -27.24 7.28 -12.80
N GLN A 199 -26.85 6.24 -13.54
CA GLN A 199 -27.53 4.96 -13.47
C GLN A 199 -27.14 4.28 -12.15
N SER A 200 -28.16 3.77 -11.45
CA SER A 200 -27.97 2.96 -10.25
C SER A 200 -26.97 1.83 -10.54
N LEU A 201 -26.08 1.54 -9.58
CA LEU A 201 -25.11 0.46 -9.64
C LEU A 201 -25.77 -0.89 -10.01
N ALA A 202 -27.00 -1.12 -9.54
CA ALA A 202 -27.78 -2.32 -9.87
C ALA A 202 -28.09 -2.45 -11.36
N ASN A 203 -28.41 -1.35 -12.05
CA ASN A 203 -28.68 -1.36 -13.48
C ASN A 203 -27.41 -1.63 -14.29
N VAL A 204 -26.28 -1.04 -13.88
CA VAL A 204 -24.98 -1.29 -14.52
C VAL A 204 -24.57 -2.76 -14.37
N LEU A 205 -24.77 -3.35 -13.20
CA LEU A 205 -24.48 -4.76 -12.95
C LEU A 205 -25.38 -5.69 -13.78
N TRP A 206 -26.66 -5.38 -13.89
CA TRP A 206 -27.60 -6.15 -14.71
C TRP A 206 -27.23 -6.09 -16.20
N MET A 207 -26.85 -4.92 -16.71
CA MET A 207 -26.35 -4.75 -18.08
C MET A 207 -25.09 -5.56 -18.34
N ILE A 208 -24.09 -5.51 -17.45
CA ILE A 208 -22.85 -6.30 -17.58
C ILE A 208 -23.15 -7.80 -17.59
N HIS A 209 -24.07 -8.26 -16.74
CA HIS A 209 -24.45 -9.67 -16.71
C HIS A 209 -25.12 -10.09 -18.04
N LYS A 210 -26.06 -9.28 -18.53
CA LYS A 210 -26.77 -9.51 -19.79
C LYS A 210 -25.81 -9.53 -20.99
N ASP A 211 -24.92 -8.56 -21.10
CA ASP A 211 -23.93 -8.50 -22.17
C ASP A 211 -22.99 -9.71 -22.14
N ARG A 212 -22.62 -10.20 -20.94
CA ARG A 212 -21.79 -11.40 -20.78
C ARG A 212 -22.52 -12.70 -21.13
N GLU A 213 -23.83 -12.78 -20.90
CA GLU A 213 -24.67 -13.90 -21.34
C GLU A 213 -24.81 -13.88 -22.87
N GLU A 214 -25.18 -12.74 -23.46
CA GLU A 214 -25.36 -12.60 -24.91
C GLU A 214 -24.05 -12.86 -25.68
N ALA A 215 -22.91 -12.43 -25.16
CA ALA A 215 -21.62 -12.73 -25.78
C ALA A 215 -21.26 -14.22 -25.69
N ARG A 216 -21.67 -14.92 -24.64
CA ARG A 216 -21.51 -16.38 -24.55
C ARG A 216 -22.41 -17.08 -25.56
N GLU A 217 -23.65 -16.66 -25.66
CA GLU A 217 -24.63 -17.22 -26.58
C GLU A 217 -24.22 -17.00 -28.05
N ARG A 218 -23.75 -15.81 -28.42
CA ARG A 218 -23.23 -15.56 -29.78
C ARG A 218 -22.07 -16.48 -30.15
N ARG A 219 -21.09 -16.62 -29.26
CA ARG A 219 -19.95 -17.55 -29.48
C ARG A 219 -20.43 -19.00 -29.56
N HIS A 220 -21.45 -19.36 -28.79
CA HIS A 220 -22.04 -20.69 -28.83
C HIS A 220 -22.73 -20.92 -30.18
N GLN A 221 -23.51 -19.96 -30.67
CA GLN A 221 -24.19 -20.03 -31.95
C GLN A 221 -23.22 -20.07 -33.13
N GLU A 222 -22.19 -19.22 -33.14
CA GLU A 222 -21.11 -19.25 -34.14
C GLU A 222 -20.41 -20.61 -34.16
N LYS A 223 -20.10 -21.15 -32.96
CA LYS A 223 -19.50 -22.49 -32.84
C LYS A 223 -20.44 -23.57 -33.37
N MET A 224 -21.73 -23.51 -33.06
CA MET A 224 -22.72 -24.49 -33.54
C MET A 224 -22.95 -24.39 -35.05
N ALA A 225 -22.94 -23.18 -35.61
CA ALA A 225 -23.04 -22.96 -37.05
C ALA A 225 -21.81 -23.52 -37.79
N LEU A 226 -20.60 -23.30 -37.26
CA LEU A 226 -19.37 -23.85 -37.83
C LEU A 226 -19.36 -25.39 -37.78
N ILE A 227 -19.81 -25.97 -36.66
CA ILE A 227 -20.00 -27.41 -36.54
C ILE A 227 -20.98 -27.89 -37.62
N GLY A 228 -22.12 -27.24 -37.77
CA GLY A 228 -23.11 -27.58 -38.81
C GLY A 228 -22.54 -27.54 -40.23
N GLN A 229 -21.75 -26.52 -40.57
CA GLN A 229 -21.08 -26.42 -41.87
C GLN A 229 -20.11 -27.58 -42.12
N LEU A 230 -19.27 -27.91 -41.13
CA LEU A 230 -18.29 -29.00 -41.23
C LEU A 230 -18.95 -30.38 -41.40
N PHE A 231 -20.14 -30.58 -40.84
CA PHE A 231 -20.91 -31.83 -41.00
C PHE A 231 -21.75 -31.83 -42.29
N SER A 232 -22.06 -30.67 -42.88
CA SER A 232 -22.77 -30.56 -44.16
C SER A 232 -21.85 -30.70 -45.38
N GLU A 233 -20.56 -30.37 -45.28
CA GLU A 233 -19.58 -30.48 -46.38
C GLU A 233 -19.05 -31.91 -46.61
N LYS A 234 -19.40 -32.86 -45.73
CA LYS A 234 -18.95 -34.26 -45.78
C LYS A 234 -19.95 -35.22 -46.43
N ASN A 235 -21.04 -34.71 -46.99
CA ASN A 235 -22.12 -35.46 -47.62
C ASN A 235 -22.39 -34.91 -49.02
#